data_AF-A0AAD7HHC2-F1
#
_entry.id   AF-A0AAD7HHC2-F1
#
_cell.length_a   1.000
_cell.length_b   1.000
_cell.length_c   1.000
_cell.angle_alpha   90.00
_cell.angle_beta   90.00
_cell.angle_gamma   90.00
#
_symmetry.space_group_name_H-M   'P 1'
#
loop_
_entity.id
_entity.type
_entity.pdbx_description
1 polymer ?
#
loop_
_entity_poly.entity_id
_entity_poly.type
_entity_poly.pdbx_seq_one_letter_code
_entity_poly.pdbx_strand_id
1 'polypeptide(L)'
;MSSRAALGFLDLPEDVILLILTDYCDVQSVIRISRTSKYLHRVAFLHDVWLSLVTKLVQRRIIDVRRGKGQNLQELSTDQLIAKVKRTLRGPETWSDRSDAAPNHSSSPSPNQSVLRQTVRRVKNLAKKLVPGRTVIMTALSPSRIFAPGAQRIVIDSHLGTGPLLAWERRVMLLPGGEYVLFQASGRLECWKISQDQVIWTHACAMRDASVRNFAADIIEDDRVVILTCQNTWDTRQNFVEITILDLKTGNSDLVLVSRAPDFADYHSCSLCGSIAAVDLTRKLFLVNWRTHSHVVVKHSSNGPSFSCRMALIPHYIVFPRWSAPDNHLVASVCPIAAFDALWVPVDSIQEPSHYTVSLDDLPSIPADDIPLKDRIGDVSPNTRMRFWVYESPISRGVFRVWAHLSMGNRSRGQLCAYELTAGPSGASWKWLPTLEAIGDPIGVLYSGRFVDESREIRPPGQLEGDATNSVITLDLPWSGSRPHVSPYSGTVACITEEGEVNIIYYD
;
A
#
# COMPACT_ATOMS: atom_id res chain seq x y z
N MET A 1 24.95 37.69 -32.18
CA MET A 1 24.21 36.78 -31.27
C MET A 1 24.94 36.79 -29.94
N SER A 2 24.47 37.58 -28.96
CA SER A 2 25.05 37.56 -27.61
C SER A 2 24.70 36.24 -26.92
N SER A 3 25.72 35.47 -26.59
CA SER A 3 25.63 34.31 -25.70
C SER A 3 24.98 34.77 -24.38
N ARG A 4 23.73 34.38 -24.14
CA ARG A 4 23.11 34.50 -22.81
C ARG A 4 23.93 33.60 -21.88
N ALA A 5 24.75 34.19 -21.03
CA ALA A 5 25.37 33.48 -19.93
C ALA A 5 24.23 32.84 -19.10
N ALA A 6 24.27 31.53 -18.94
CA ALA A 6 23.34 30.84 -18.07
C ALA A 6 23.58 31.36 -16.65
N LEU A 7 22.55 31.97 -16.04
CA LEU A 7 22.60 32.37 -14.63
C LEU A 7 22.80 31.11 -13.80
N GLY A 8 23.92 31.07 -13.07
CA GLY A 8 24.22 30.00 -12.14
C GLY A 8 23.32 30.09 -10.92
N PHE A 9 23.14 28.97 -10.22
CA PHE A 9 22.38 28.94 -8.96
C PHE A 9 22.93 29.90 -7.89
N LEU A 10 24.24 30.16 -7.92
CA LEU A 10 24.91 31.10 -7.01
C LEU A 10 24.67 32.57 -7.35
N ASP A 11 24.12 32.86 -8.53
CA ASP A 11 23.76 34.23 -8.95
C ASP A 11 22.34 34.62 -8.49
N LEU A 12 21.62 33.69 -7.85
CA LEU A 12 20.31 33.96 -7.28
C LEU A 12 20.43 34.85 -6.02
N PRO A 13 19.48 35.79 -5.82
CA PRO A 13 19.37 36.52 -4.56
C PRO A 13 19.26 35.59 -3.33
N GLU A 14 19.87 36.00 -2.21
CA GLU A 14 19.97 35.18 -0.99
C GLU A 14 18.60 34.77 -0.43
N ASP A 15 17.61 35.64 -0.51
CA ASP A 15 16.21 35.40 -0.14
C ASP A 15 15.55 34.31 -1.00
N VAL A 16 15.86 34.25 -2.30
CA VAL A 16 15.40 33.17 -3.19
C VAL A 16 16.05 31.84 -2.82
N ILE A 17 17.36 31.85 -2.49
CA ILE A 17 18.06 30.65 -2.04
C ILE A 17 17.50 30.15 -0.71
N LEU A 18 17.22 31.06 0.22
CA LEU A 18 16.56 30.75 1.49
C LEU A 18 15.19 30.12 1.25
N LEU A 19 14.35 30.70 0.40
CA LEU A 19 13.05 30.14 0.04
C LEU A 19 13.17 28.72 -0.52
N ILE A 20 14.15 28.47 -1.39
CA ILE A 20 14.42 27.13 -1.94
C ILE A 20 14.79 26.15 -0.81
N LEU A 21 15.72 26.54 0.06
CA LEU A 21 16.19 25.69 1.16
C LEU A 21 15.11 25.43 2.21
N THR A 22 14.29 26.43 2.54
CA THR A 22 13.24 26.30 3.55
C THR A 22 12.02 25.57 3.03
N ASP A 23 11.59 25.84 1.80
CA ASP A 23 10.28 25.42 1.30
C ASP A 23 10.35 24.13 0.47
N TYR A 24 11.47 23.89 -0.22
CA TYR A 24 11.59 22.81 -1.20
C TYR A 24 12.63 21.74 -0.85
N CYS A 25 13.54 21.99 0.10
CA CYS A 25 14.54 21.01 0.50
C CYS A 25 14.16 20.23 1.78
N ASP A 26 14.60 18.98 1.85
CA ASP A 26 14.65 18.21 3.08
C ASP A 26 16.02 18.36 3.77
N VAL A 27 16.15 17.80 4.98
CA VAL A 27 17.40 17.88 5.78
C VAL A 27 18.61 17.36 5.00
N GLN A 28 18.46 16.26 4.25
CA GLN A 28 19.56 15.67 3.49
C GLN A 28 19.99 16.56 2.33
N SER A 29 19.03 17.15 1.62
CA SER A 29 19.27 18.08 0.52
C SER A 29 19.98 19.33 1.01
N VAL A 30 19.54 19.93 2.12
CA VAL A 30 20.21 21.09 2.73
C VAL A 30 21.66 20.75 3.12
N ILE A 31 21.91 19.58 3.72
CA ILE A 31 23.28 19.14 4.05
C ILE A 31 24.11 18.95 2.78
N ARG A 32 23.56 18.34 1.72
CA ARG A 32 24.28 18.15 0.45
C ARG A 32 24.63 19.49 -0.20
N ILE A 33 23.66 20.42 -0.26
CA ILE A 33 23.85 21.78 -0.80
C ILE A 33 24.91 22.53 0.02
N SER A 34 24.92 22.36 1.36
CA SER A 34 25.92 23.00 2.23
C SER A 34 27.36 22.57 1.94
N ARG A 35 27.58 21.46 1.24
CA ARG A 35 28.91 20.93 0.90
C ARG A 35 29.44 21.43 -0.43
N THR A 36 28.63 22.10 -1.26
CA THR A 36 29.04 22.50 -2.61
C THR A 36 29.80 23.83 -2.64
N SER A 37 29.53 24.74 -1.71
CA SER A 37 30.17 26.06 -1.64
C SER A 37 30.19 26.59 -0.20
N LYS A 38 31.21 27.37 0.14
CA LYS A 38 31.30 28.07 1.44
C LYS A 38 30.13 29.05 1.66
N TYR A 39 29.66 29.68 0.58
CA TYR A 39 28.49 30.58 0.65
C TYR A 39 27.23 29.79 1.01
N LEU A 40 26.94 28.71 0.27
CA LEU A 40 25.80 27.85 0.54
C LEU A 40 25.90 27.13 1.88
N HIS A 41 27.12 26.84 2.36
CA HIS A 41 27.33 26.37 3.72
C HIS A 41 26.84 27.38 4.76
N ARG A 42 27.19 28.66 4.60
CA ARG A 42 26.73 29.72 5.51
C ARG A 42 25.21 29.86 5.49
N VAL A 43 24.60 29.90 4.30
CA VAL A 43 23.14 30.07 4.14
C VAL A 43 22.38 28.85 4.68
N ALA A 44 22.84 27.63 4.39
CA ALA A 44 22.23 26.39 4.85
C ALA A 44 22.25 26.21 6.39
N PHE A 45 23.12 26.95 7.09
CA PHE A 45 23.23 26.93 8.56
C PHE A 45 22.67 28.20 9.22
N LEU A 46 21.88 29.01 8.48
CA LEU A 46 21.07 30.05 9.09
C LEU A 46 19.97 29.43 9.97
N HIS A 47 19.65 30.12 11.06
CA HIS A 47 18.67 29.67 12.06
C HIS A 47 17.30 29.38 11.42
N ASP A 48 16.82 30.28 10.57
CA ASP A 48 15.50 30.18 9.91
C ASP A 48 15.37 28.92 9.05
N VAL A 49 16.44 28.48 8.39
CA VAL A 49 16.45 27.24 7.58
C VAL A 49 16.17 26.04 8.48
N TRP A 50 16.89 25.94 9.60
CA TRP A 50 16.74 24.84 10.54
C TRP A 50 15.43 24.90 11.33
N LEU A 51 14.96 26.10 11.65
CA LEU A 51 13.66 26.31 12.29
C LEU A 51 12.52 25.85 11.36
N SER A 52 12.57 26.22 10.08
CA SER A 52 11.60 25.77 9.07
C SER A 52 11.64 24.25 8.89
N LEU A 53 12.82 23.65 8.76
CA LEU A 53 12.99 22.20 8.66
C LEU A 53 12.42 21.46 9.88
N VAL A 54 12.74 21.91 11.10
CA VAL A 54 12.21 21.30 12.33
C VAL A 54 10.71 21.47 12.40
N THR A 55 10.17 22.64 12.05
CA THR A 55 8.72 22.90 12.03
C THR A 55 8.00 21.94 11.08
N LYS A 56 8.55 21.71 9.88
CA LYS A 56 8.02 20.71 8.93
C LYS A 56 8.07 19.30 9.48
N LEU A 57 9.15 18.91 10.14
CA LEU A 57 9.28 17.58 10.78
C LEU A 57 8.28 17.41 11.94
N VAL A 58 7.99 18.47 12.68
CA VAL A 58 6.98 18.49 13.74
C VAL A 58 5.57 18.38 13.17
N GLN A 59 5.26 19.14 12.10
CA GLN A 59 3.96 19.06 11.40
C GLN A 59 3.69 17.66 10.85
N ARG A 60 4.74 16.99 10.35
CA ARG A 60 4.70 15.59 9.89
C ARG A 60 4.69 14.56 11.02
N ARG A 61 4.73 15.01 12.29
CA ARG A 61 4.78 14.17 13.50
C ARG A 61 6.01 13.24 13.58
N ILE A 62 7.11 13.61 12.92
CA ILE A 62 8.38 12.88 13.00
C ILE A 62 9.14 13.26 14.27
N ILE A 63 9.09 14.54 14.65
CA ILE A 63 9.63 15.04 15.93
C ILE A 63 8.49 15.27 16.90
N ASP A 64 8.49 14.55 18.01
CA ASP A 64 7.56 14.80 19.12
C ASP A 64 8.06 15.99 19.95
N VAL A 65 7.37 17.13 19.85
CA VAL A 65 7.67 18.33 20.67
C VAL A 65 7.04 18.22 22.05
N ARG A 66 6.07 17.31 22.27
CA ARG A 66 5.24 17.31 23.47
C ARG A 66 5.93 16.74 24.72
N ARG A 67 7.13 16.17 24.61
CA ARG A 67 7.82 15.54 25.76
C ARG A 67 8.71 16.46 26.60
N GLY A 68 8.92 17.72 26.20
CA GLY A 68 9.69 18.70 26.96
C GLY A 68 8.81 19.80 27.55
N LYS A 69 9.22 20.40 28.68
CA LYS A 69 8.60 21.61 29.26
C LYS A 69 8.56 22.73 28.21
N GLY A 70 7.46 22.88 27.47
CA GLY A 70 7.05 24.07 26.72
C GLY A 70 8.09 24.87 25.92
N GLN A 71 9.23 24.28 25.54
CA GLN A 71 10.30 25.04 24.88
C GLN A 71 9.83 25.49 23.50
N ASN A 72 9.74 26.81 23.33
CA ASN A 72 9.41 27.43 22.06
C ASN A 72 10.54 27.12 21.06
N LEU A 73 10.21 26.56 19.89
CA LEU A 73 11.20 26.22 18.87
C LEU A 73 12.00 27.45 18.40
N GLN A 74 11.42 28.64 18.49
CA GLN A 74 12.09 29.89 18.11
C GLN A 74 13.22 30.28 19.07
N GLU A 75 13.17 29.83 20.33
CA GLU A 75 14.19 30.15 21.34
C GLU A 75 15.42 29.23 21.26
N LEU A 76 15.33 28.15 20.49
CA LEU A 76 16.43 27.20 20.33
C LEU A 76 17.52 27.78 19.42
N SER A 77 18.78 27.61 19.79
CA SER A 77 19.91 27.95 18.90
C SER A 77 19.95 27.02 17.67
N THR A 78 20.62 27.44 16.60
CA THR A 78 20.80 26.60 15.40
C THR A 78 21.39 25.23 15.75
N ASP A 79 22.38 25.18 16.64
CA ASP A 79 22.99 23.92 17.10
C ASP A 79 22.00 23.03 17.85
N GLN A 80 21.11 23.61 18.66
CA GLN A 80 20.05 22.87 19.35
C GLN A 80 19.02 22.31 18.37
N LEU A 81 18.64 23.08 17.34
CA LEU A 81 17.77 22.62 16.26
C LEU A 81 18.41 21.45 15.49
N ILE A 82 19.68 21.60 15.11
CA ILE A 82 20.46 20.54 14.45
C ILE A 82 20.57 19.29 15.32
N ALA A 83 20.88 19.45 16.61
CA ALA A 83 20.97 18.34 17.55
C ALA A 83 19.64 17.59 17.67
N LYS A 84 18.52 18.32 17.66
CA LYS A 84 17.17 17.74 17.69
C LYS A 84 16.88 16.92 16.43
N VAL A 85 17.24 17.43 15.25
CA VAL A 85 17.14 16.70 13.98
C VAL A 85 18.04 15.46 13.99
N LYS A 86 19.31 15.58 14.41
CA LYS A 86 20.25 14.45 14.50
C LYS A 86 19.74 13.34 15.42
N ARG A 87 19.25 13.70 16.61
CA ARG A 87 18.69 12.74 17.58
C ARG A 87 17.45 12.04 17.03
N THR A 88 16.65 12.73 16.21
CA THR A 88 15.47 12.13 15.59
C THR A 88 15.86 11.15 14.49
N LEU A 89 16.83 11.50 13.64
CA LEU A 89 17.27 10.64 12.54
C LEU A 89 18.13 9.45 12.99
N ARG A 90 18.86 9.58 14.10
CA ARG A 90 19.76 8.53 14.62
C ARG A 90 19.18 7.73 15.79
N GLY A 91 18.03 8.14 16.32
CA GLY A 91 17.48 7.60 17.58
C GLY A 91 18.19 8.15 18.84
N PRO A 92 17.79 7.69 20.04
CA PRO A 92 18.44 8.03 21.30
C PRO A 92 19.95 7.82 21.25
N GLU A 93 20.73 8.71 21.87
CA GLU A 93 22.20 8.58 21.95
C GLU A 93 22.65 7.24 22.58
N THR A 94 21.80 6.62 23.39
CA THR A 94 22.01 5.28 23.96
C THR A 94 22.01 4.15 22.93
N TRP A 95 21.63 4.41 21.68
CA TRP A 95 21.63 3.44 20.58
C TRP A 95 22.86 3.54 19.67
N SER A 96 23.73 4.52 19.90
CA SER A 96 25.03 4.59 19.23
C SER A 96 26.05 3.86 20.10
N ASP A 97 26.64 2.78 19.58
CA ASP A 97 27.72 2.07 20.27
C ASP A 97 28.81 3.07 20.69
N ARG A 98 29.06 3.16 21.99
CA ARG A 98 30.16 3.93 22.59
C ARG A 98 31.49 3.27 22.17
N SER A 99 31.93 3.49 20.94
CA SER A 99 33.20 2.98 20.43
C SER A 99 34.30 4.04 20.31
N ASP A 100 34.09 5.26 20.81
CA ASP A 100 35.12 6.32 20.76
C ASP A 100 35.51 6.84 22.16
N ALA A 101 35.64 5.93 23.13
CA ALA A 101 36.38 6.20 24.35
C ALA A 101 37.58 5.26 24.41
N ALA A 102 38.75 5.73 23.95
CA ALA A 102 40.02 5.09 24.23
C ALA A 102 40.27 5.06 25.75
N PRO A 103 40.87 3.98 26.26
CA PRO A 103 42.28 4.09 26.57
C PRO A 103 43.11 2.86 26.15
N ASN A 104 44.40 3.13 25.98
CA ASN A 104 45.50 2.19 25.72
C ASN A 104 45.39 0.88 26.53
N HIS A 105 45.59 -0.27 25.87
CA HIS A 105 46.63 -1.26 26.18
C HIS A 105 46.53 -2.49 25.23
N SER A 106 47.68 -3.13 25.05
CA SER A 106 48.09 -4.21 24.14
C SER A 106 47.18 -5.44 23.98
N SER A 107 46.89 -5.77 22.71
CA SER A 107 46.85 -7.11 22.07
C SER A 107 46.37 -8.36 22.84
N SER A 108 45.18 -8.87 22.49
CA SER A 108 44.99 -10.24 21.98
C SER A 108 43.70 -10.34 21.13
N PRO A 109 43.65 -11.15 20.05
CA PRO A 109 42.43 -11.28 19.24
C PRO A 109 41.41 -12.20 19.92
N SER A 110 40.21 -11.66 20.16
CA SER A 110 39.07 -12.40 20.73
C SER A 110 38.60 -13.54 19.80
N PRO A 111 38.21 -14.71 20.35
CA PRO A 111 37.77 -15.89 19.61
C PRO A 111 36.49 -15.69 18.78
N ASN A 112 35.81 -14.55 18.90
CA ASN A 112 34.60 -14.26 18.11
C ASN A 112 34.92 -13.71 16.71
N GLN A 113 36.12 -13.17 16.46
CA GLN A 113 36.51 -12.71 15.12
C GLN A 113 36.91 -13.87 14.19
N SER A 114 37.40 -14.99 14.72
CA SER A 114 37.74 -16.17 13.92
C SER A 114 36.48 -16.86 13.40
N VAL A 115 35.44 -16.97 14.23
CA VAL A 115 34.13 -17.55 13.84
C VAL A 115 33.47 -16.69 12.76
N LEU A 116 33.45 -15.36 12.92
CA LEU A 116 32.89 -14.46 11.91
C LEU A 116 33.66 -14.53 10.58
N ARG A 117 35.00 -14.59 10.63
CA ARG A 117 35.85 -14.73 9.42
C ARG A 117 35.67 -16.10 8.76
N GLN A 118 35.42 -17.15 9.54
CA GLN A 118 35.20 -18.51 9.03
C GLN A 118 33.81 -18.65 8.39
N THR A 119 32.78 -18.01 8.96
CA THR A 119 31.44 -17.92 8.37
C THR A 119 31.44 -17.11 7.08
N VAL A 120 32.11 -15.95 7.05
CA VAL A 120 32.26 -15.13 5.83
C VAL A 120 33.05 -15.87 4.74
N ARG A 121 34.06 -16.66 5.10
CA ARG A 121 34.78 -17.53 4.14
C ARG A 121 33.91 -18.67 3.59
N ARG A 122 33.08 -19.30 4.43
CA ARG A 122 32.15 -20.36 3.99
C ARG A 122 31.08 -19.81 3.02
N VAL A 123 30.52 -18.64 3.31
CA VAL A 123 29.53 -17.99 2.44
C VAL A 123 30.15 -17.56 1.10
N LYS A 124 31.37 -16.99 1.10
CA LYS A 124 32.08 -16.64 -0.14
C LYS A 124 32.45 -17.85 -1.01
N ASN A 125 32.76 -18.99 -0.38
CA ASN A 125 33.06 -20.22 -1.10
C ASN A 125 31.81 -20.93 -1.63
N LEU A 126 30.66 -20.76 -0.97
CA LEU A 126 29.36 -21.21 -1.49
C LEU A 126 28.91 -20.37 -2.70
N ALA A 127 29.11 -19.05 -2.63
CA ALA A 127 28.79 -18.12 -3.71
C ALA A 127 29.66 -18.33 -4.97
N LYS A 128 30.91 -18.78 -4.80
CA LYS A 128 31.78 -19.15 -5.94
C LYS A 128 31.37 -20.44 -6.66
N LYS A 129 30.49 -21.26 -6.07
CA LYS A 129 30.00 -22.52 -6.68
C LYS A 129 28.68 -22.37 -7.42
N LEU A 130 28.02 -21.21 -7.35
CA LEU A 130 26.82 -20.91 -8.13
C LEU A 130 27.24 -20.11 -9.38
N VAL A 131 27.13 -20.78 -10.52
CA VAL A 131 27.18 -20.33 -11.93
C VAL A 131 27.87 -18.99 -12.23
N PRO A 132 28.95 -18.96 -13.06
CA PRO A 132 29.62 -17.70 -13.41
C PRO A 132 28.76 -16.87 -14.38
N GLY A 133 28.38 -15.66 -13.98
CA GLY A 133 27.79 -14.69 -14.91
C GLY A 133 26.85 -13.60 -14.38
N ARG A 134 26.58 -13.48 -13.07
CA ARG A 134 25.72 -12.40 -12.56
C ARG A 134 26.26 -11.75 -11.29
N THR A 135 26.41 -10.43 -11.33
CA THR A 135 26.65 -9.58 -10.16
C THR A 135 25.30 -9.35 -9.48
N VAL A 136 25.11 -9.95 -8.30
CA VAL A 136 24.00 -9.61 -7.41
C VAL A 136 24.47 -8.46 -6.51
N ILE A 137 23.88 -7.28 -6.65
CA ILE A 137 24.10 -6.19 -5.68
C ILE A 137 23.21 -6.49 -4.48
N MET A 138 23.75 -7.22 -3.51
CA MET A 138 23.20 -7.27 -2.15
C MET A 138 23.72 -6.06 -1.38
N THR A 139 22.89 -5.02 -1.25
CA THR A 139 23.12 -3.97 -0.26
C THR A 139 22.78 -4.54 1.12
N ALA A 140 23.80 -4.89 1.89
CA ALA A 140 23.63 -5.23 3.31
C ALA A 140 23.31 -3.96 4.10
N LEU A 141 22.02 -3.74 4.40
CA LEU A 141 21.58 -2.78 5.41
C LEU A 141 21.43 -3.50 6.77
N SER A 142 21.63 -2.71 7.83
CA SER A 142 21.78 -3.09 9.26
C SER A 142 20.95 -4.29 9.76
N PRO A 143 21.50 -5.18 10.62
CA PRO A 143 20.93 -6.49 10.95
C PRO A 143 19.79 -6.48 11.99
N SER A 144 19.02 -5.40 12.13
CA SER A 144 18.19 -5.23 13.34
C SER A 144 16.84 -5.94 13.37
N ARG A 145 16.35 -6.61 12.30
CA ARG A 145 15.10 -7.39 12.37
C ARG A 145 15.13 -8.64 11.46
N ILE A 146 14.98 -9.80 12.07
CA ILE A 146 15.06 -11.12 11.43
C ILE A 146 13.67 -11.47 10.89
N PHE A 147 13.51 -11.53 9.56
CA PHE A 147 12.34 -12.14 8.92
C PHE A 147 12.35 -13.65 9.17
N ALA A 148 11.19 -14.31 9.05
CA ALA A 148 11.12 -15.77 9.10
C ALA A 148 12.14 -16.40 8.14
N PRO A 149 12.88 -17.46 8.55
CA PRO A 149 13.81 -18.14 7.67
C PRO A 149 13.10 -18.60 6.39
N GLY A 150 13.56 -18.15 5.22
CA GLY A 150 12.99 -18.50 3.91
C GLY A 150 12.34 -17.35 3.14
N ALA A 151 11.93 -16.26 3.81
CA ALA A 151 11.28 -15.14 3.13
C ALA A 151 12.26 -14.39 2.18
N GLN A 152 11.94 -14.37 0.88
CA GLN A 152 12.66 -13.55 -0.09
C GLN A 152 12.14 -12.11 -0.04
N ARG A 153 13.05 -11.14 0.12
CA ARG A 153 12.75 -9.71 0.11
C ARG A 153 13.25 -9.11 -1.21
N ILE A 154 12.35 -8.46 -1.93
CA ILE A 154 12.71 -7.63 -3.08
C ILE A 154 12.45 -6.19 -2.69
N VAL A 155 13.45 -5.33 -2.89
CA VAL A 155 13.42 -3.89 -2.62
C VAL A 155 13.47 -3.16 -3.94
N ILE A 156 12.42 -2.42 -4.26
CA ILE A 156 12.39 -1.54 -5.44
C ILE A 156 12.70 -0.13 -4.96
N ASP A 157 13.85 0.41 -5.38
CA ASP A 157 14.25 1.79 -5.10
C ASP A 157 13.71 2.72 -6.19
N SER A 158 12.55 3.31 -5.91
CA SER A 158 12.02 4.34 -6.79
C SER A 158 12.80 5.65 -6.56
N HIS A 159 13.57 6.10 -7.56
CA HIS A 159 14.27 7.39 -7.56
C HIS A 159 13.32 8.61 -7.65
N LEU A 160 12.28 8.62 -6.83
CA LEU A 160 11.31 9.71 -6.79
C LEU A 160 11.99 10.93 -6.18
N GLY A 161 12.08 12.00 -6.96
CA GLY A 161 12.55 13.29 -6.49
C GLY A 161 11.81 13.71 -5.22
N THR A 162 12.55 14.17 -4.22
CA THR A 162 12.08 14.62 -2.91
C THR A 162 11.32 15.96 -2.98
N GLY A 163 10.49 16.14 -4.00
CA GLY A 163 9.62 17.31 -4.13
C GLY A 163 8.70 17.45 -2.91
N PRO A 164 8.19 18.65 -2.61
CA PRO A 164 7.34 18.89 -1.46
C PRO A 164 6.17 17.89 -1.49
N LEU A 165 6.26 16.93 -0.57
CA LEU A 165 5.31 15.86 -0.33
C LEU A 165 3.96 16.49 0.08
N LEU A 166 3.19 16.96 -0.90
CA LEU A 166 1.75 16.79 -0.83
C LEU A 166 1.52 15.31 -0.50
N ALA A 167 0.59 15.01 0.40
CA ALA A 167 0.41 13.67 0.97
C ALA A 167 -0.13 12.67 -0.08
N TRP A 168 0.66 12.38 -1.10
CA TRP A 168 0.37 11.40 -2.11
C TRP A 168 0.46 10.03 -1.47
N GLU A 169 -0.66 9.31 -1.48
CA GLU A 169 -0.64 7.92 -1.08
C GLU A 169 0.22 7.15 -2.09
N ARG A 170 1.29 6.53 -1.57
CA ARG A 170 2.00 5.51 -2.33
C ARG A 170 1.19 4.23 -2.26
N ARG A 171 1.03 3.54 -3.39
CA ARG A 171 0.32 2.26 -3.45
C ARG A 171 1.06 1.29 -4.32
N VAL A 172 0.98 0.02 -3.95
CA VAL A 172 1.61 -1.08 -4.64
C VAL A 172 0.57 -2.19 -4.83
N MET A 173 0.58 -2.82 -6.00
CA MET A 173 -0.22 -4.00 -6.29
C MET A 173 0.64 -5.01 -7.03
N LEU A 174 0.81 -6.18 -6.44
CA LEU A 174 1.44 -7.30 -7.11
C LEU A 174 0.43 -7.91 -8.09
N LEU A 175 0.80 -8.01 -9.36
CA LEU A 175 -0.05 -8.67 -10.36
C LEU A 175 -0.01 -10.20 -10.16
N PRO A 176 -1.07 -10.93 -10.56
CA PRO A 176 -1.05 -12.38 -10.51
C PRO A 176 0.18 -12.95 -11.24
N GLY A 177 0.74 -14.04 -10.69
CA GLY A 177 2.03 -14.60 -11.12
C GLY A 177 3.25 -13.98 -10.43
N GLY A 178 3.13 -12.79 -9.84
CA GLY A 178 4.19 -12.19 -9.01
C GLY A 178 5.42 -11.70 -9.78
N GLU A 179 5.39 -11.71 -11.11
CA GLU A 179 6.49 -11.22 -11.96
C GLU A 179 6.47 -9.70 -12.15
N TYR A 180 5.29 -9.10 -11.98
CA TYR A 180 5.04 -7.70 -12.26
C TYR A 180 4.38 -7.01 -11.07
N VAL A 181 4.71 -5.74 -10.87
CA VAL A 181 4.11 -4.91 -9.83
C VAL A 181 3.69 -3.56 -10.41
N LEU A 182 2.48 -3.14 -10.07
CA LEU A 182 2.01 -1.79 -10.30
C LEU A 182 2.37 -0.94 -9.08
N PHE A 183 3.01 0.20 -9.33
CA PHE A 183 3.51 1.09 -8.31
C PHE A 183 3.06 2.53 -8.59
N GLN A 184 2.30 3.08 -7.65
CA GLN A 184 1.85 4.47 -7.70
C GLN A 184 2.72 5.32 -6.78
N ALA A 185 3.29 6.37 -7.37
CA ALA A 185 4.16 7.30 -6.68
C ALA A 185 4.12 8.69 -7.30
N SER A 186 4.09 9.73 -6.45
CA SER A 186 4.12 11.13 -6.90
C SER A 186 3.08 11.46 -7.98
N GLY A 187 1.89 10.85 -7.89
CA GLY A 187 0.80 11.03 -8.85
C GLY A 187 0.96 10.28 -10.17
N ARG A 188 2.04 9.51 -10.34
CA ARG A 188 2.29 8.63 -11.49
C ARG A 188 1.99 7.18 -11.13
N LEU A 189 1.68 6.37 -12.14
CA LEU A 189 1.54 4.92 -12.03
C LEU A 189 2.54 4.27 -12.98
N GLU A 190 3.27 3.29 -12.49
CA GLU A 190 4.29 2.55 -13.23
C GLU A 190 4.02 1.05 -13.12
N CYS A 191 4.38 0.30 -14.16
CA CYS A 191 4.44 -1.16 -14.12
C CYS A 191 5.91 -1.60 -14.19
N TRP A 192 6.33 -2.35 -13.19
CA TRP A 192 7.69 -2.85 -13.04
C TRP A 192 7.71 -4.36 -13.27
N LYS A 193 8.70 -4.82 -14.04
CA LYS A 193 9.05 -6.23 -14.13
C LYS A 193 10.11 -6.55 -13.08
N ILE A 194 9.70 -7.27 -12.05
CA ILE A 194 10.45 -7.43 -10.81
C ILE A 194 11.79 -8.15 -11.05
N SER A 195 11.78 -9.21 -11.86
CA SER A 195 12.99 -10.01 -12.15
C SER A 195 14.09 -9.25 -12.88
N GLN A 196 13.74 -8.13 -13.51
CA GLN A 196 14.65 -7.30 -14.32
C GLN A 196 14.93 -5.93 -13.68
N ASP A 197 14.27 -5.62 -12.56
CA ASP A 197 14.31 -4.29 -11.93
C ASP A 197 14.08 -3.16 -12.94
N GLN A 198 13.07 -3.35 -13.80
CA GLN A 198 12.83 -2.49 -14.96
C GLN A 198 11.40 -1.99 -14.98
N VAL A 199 11.22 -0.68 -15.15
CA VAL A 199 9.94 -0.07 -15.56
C VAL A 199 9.67 -0.47 -17.01
N ILE A 200 8.61 -1.24 -17.24
CA ILE A 200 8.18 -1.62 -18.59
C ILE A 200 7.08 -0.70 -19.13
N TRP A 201 6.40 0.04 -18.24
CA TRP A 201 5.33 0.94 -18.62
C TRP A 201 5.17 2.06 -17.59
N THR A 202 4.85 3.26 -18.08
CA THR A 202 4.50 4.42 -17.25
C THR A 202 3.20 5.00 -17.78
N HIS A 203 2.22 5.15 -16.88
CA HIS A 203 0.93 5.71 -17.22
C HIS A 203 1.06 7.16 -17.65
N ALA A 204 0.57 7.47 -18.85
CA ALA A 204 0.43 8.83 -19.33
C ALA A 204 -1.04 9.25 -19.16
N CYS A 205 -1.33 10.07 -18.14
CA CYS A 205 -2.67 10.58 -17.91
C CYS A 205 -3.18 11.27 -19.19
N ALA A 206 -4.40 10.93 -19.63
CA ALA A 206 -4.99 11.58 -20.80
C ALA A 206 -5.31 13.06 -20.50
N MET A 207 -5.65 13.34 -19.24
CA MET A 207 -5.91 14.68 -18.76
C MET A 207 -4.62 15.40 -18.35
N ARG A 208 -4.43 16.63 -18.83
CA ARG A 208 -3.34 17.50 -18.38
C ARG A 208 -3.53 17.85 -16.90
N ASP A 209 -2.41 17.95 -16.19
CA ASP A 209 -2.40 18.28 -14.76
C ASP A 209 -3.28 17.34 -13.92
N ALA A 210 -3.52 16.13 -14.41
CA ALA A 210 -4.17 15.08 -13.67
C ALA A 210 -3.15 14.20 -12.98
N SER A 211 -3.62 13.55 -11.93
CA SER A 211 -2.77 12.68 -11.14
C SER A 211 -3.49 11.47 -10.65
N VAL A 212 -2.80 10.34 -10.68
CA VAL A 212 -3.32 9.07 -10.20
C VAL A 212 -3.49 9.16 -8.69
N ARG A 213 -4.74 8.96 -8.25
CA ARG A 213 -5.14 8.89 -6.84
C ARG A 213 -5.32 7.45 -6.38
N ASN A 214 -5.81 6.60 -7.27
CA ASN A 214 -6.07 5.20 -6.99
C ASN A 214 -5.97 4.37 -8.27
N PHE A 215 -5.79 3.07 -8.15
CA PHE A 215 -5.81 2.16 -9.28
C PHE A 215 -6.21 0.75 -8.86
N ALA A 216 -6.71 -0.02 -9.83
CA ALA A 216 -6.96 -1.45 -9.73
C ALA A 216 -6.55 -2.11 -11.05
N ALA A 217 -6.24 -3.40 -11.00
CA ALA A 217 -5.87 -4.15 -12.19
C ALA A 217 -6.46 -5.56 -12.14
N ASP A 218 -6.73 -6.10 -13.32
CA ASP A 218 -7.13 -7.49 -13.51
C ASP A 218 -6.38 -8.06 -14.71
N ILE A 219 -6.00 -9.34 -14.63
CA ILE A 219 -5.35 -10.01 -15.76
C ILE A 219 -6.44 -10.44 -16.74
N ILE A 220 -6.21 -10.13 -18.01
CA ILE A 220 -6.94 -10.69 -19.13
C ILE A 220 -6.04 -11.69 -19.86
N GLU A 221 -6.55 -12.29 -20.93
CA GLU A 221 -5.84 -13.32 -21.71
C GLU A 221 -4.49 -12.80 -22.25
N ASP A 222 -3.52 -13.71 -22.40
CA ASP A 222 -2.23 -13.51 -23.07
C ASP A 222 -1.27 -12.45 -22.47
N ASP A 223 -1.05 -12.47 -21.16
CA ASP A 223 -0.15 -11.54 -20.47
C ASP A 223 -0.55 -10.07 -20.64
N ARG A 224 -1.85 -9.82 -20.85
CA ARG A 224 -2.42 -8.49 -20.89
C ARG A 224 -3.13 -8.19 -19.58
N VAL A 225 -3.09 -6.93 -19.18
CA VAL A 225 -3.68 -6.46 -17.93
C VAL A 225 -4.60 -5.30 -18.24
N VAL A 226 -5.83 -5.35 -17.73
CA VAL A 226 -6.71 -4.19 -17.71
C VAL A 226 -6.41 -3.40 -16.45
N ILE A 227 -6.05 -2.14 -16.60
CA ILE A 227 -5.71 -1.22 -15.51
C ILE A 227 -6.78 -0.13 -15.46
N LEU A 228 -7.45 -0.02 -14.32
CA LEU A 228 -8.28 1.12 -13.95
C LEU A 228 -7.42 2.13 -13.21
N THR A 229 -7.35 3.35 -13.71
CA THR A 229 -6.75 4.49 -12.98
C THR A 229 -7.82 5.50 -12.62
N CYS A 230 -7.82 5.91 -11.35
CA CYS A 230 -8.68 6.97 -10.83
C CYS A 230 -7.85 8.22 -10.66
N GLN A 231 -8.25 9.30 -11.31
CA GLN A 231 -7.47 10.52 -11.42
C GLN A 231 -8.25 11.73 -10.95
N ASN A 232 -7.52 12.73 -10.45
CA ASN A 232 -8.07 14.04 -10.13
C ASN A 232 -7.18 15.13 -10.74
N THR A 233 -7.79 16.13 -11.37
CA THR A 233 -7.12 17.30 -11.92
C THR A 233 -6.84 18.33 -10.83
N TRP A 234 -5.62 18.87 -10.79
CA TRP A 234 -5.20 19.79 -9.73
C TRP A 234 -5.94 21.14 -9.78
N ASP A 235 -6.24 21.61 -10.99
CA ASP A 235 -6.78 22.94 -11.25
C ASP A 235 -8.30 23.00 -11.02
N THR A 236 -9.01 22.00 -11.52
CA THR A 236 -10.46 21.95 -11.62
C THR A 236 -11.07 20.98 -10.60
N ARG A 237 -10.25 20.16 -9.94
CA ARG A 237 -10.66 19.10 -9.02
C ARG A 237 -11.67 18.13 -9.64
N GLN A 238 -11.63 17.99 -10.96
CA GLN A 238 -12.48 17.06 -11.68
C GLN A 238 -11.96 15.64 -11.52
N ASN A 239 -12.88 14.71 -11.40
CA ASN A 239 -12.59 13.30 -11.22
C ASN A 239 -12.72 12.59 -12.57
N PHE A 240 -11.73 11.77 -12.92
CA PHE A 240 -11.74 10.94 -14.11
C PHE A 240 -11.35 9.51 -13.78
N VAL A 241 -11.93 8.58 -14.53
CA VAL A 241 -11.48 7.19 -14.57
C VAL A 241 -10.96 6.90 -15.97
N GLU A 242 -9.85 6.18 -16.04
CA GLU A 242 -9.30 5.68 -17.29
C GLU A 242 -9.13 4.17 -17.22
N ILE A 243 -9.44 3.49 -18.32
CA ILE A 243 -9.20 2.06 -18.49
C ILE A 243 -8.17 1.89 -19.58
N THR A 244 -7.04 1.28 -19.24
CA THR A 244 -5.94 1.00 -20.16
C THR A 244 -5.69 -0.49 -20.20
N ILE A 245 -5.48 -1.05 -21.39
CA ILE A 245 -4.99 -2.42 -21.56
C ILE A 245 -3.49 -2.36 -21.77
N LEU A 246 -2.73 -3.00 -20.90
CA LEU A 246 -1.27 -3.08 -20.96
C LEU A 246 -0.85 -4.49 -21.38
N ASP A 247 -0.03 -4.59 -22.42
CA ASP A 247 0.68 -5.82 -22.80
C ASP A 247 1.98 -5.92 -21.99
N LEU A 248 2.06 -6.86 -21.04
CA LEU A 248 3.18 -6.98 -20.11
C LEU A 248 4.49 -7.47 -20.76
N LYS A 249 4.42 -8.00 -21.99
CA LYS A 249 5.61 -8.46 -22.73
C LYS A 249 6.28 -7.30 -23.46
N THR A 250 5.47 -6.47 -24.10
CA THR A 250 5.96 -5.37 -24.95
C THR A 250 6.03 -4.04 -24.22
N GLY A 251 5.27 -3.87 -23.14
CA GLY A 251 5.09 -2.59 -22.46
C GLY A 251 4.16 -1.63 -23.20
N ASN A 252 3.59 -2.05 -24.33
CA ASN A 252 2.64 -1.25 -25.10
C ASN A 252 1.29 -1.22 -24.39
N SER A 253 0.60 -0.08 -24.47
CA SER A 253 -0.69 0.09 -23.84
C SER A 253 -1.70 0.80 -24.72
N ASP A 254 -2.94 0.33 -24.68
CA ASP A 254 -4.08 0.90 -25.38
C ASP A 254 -5.05 1.55 -24.39
N LEU A 255 -5.33 2.84 -24.57
CA LEU A 255 -6.35 3.55 -23.81
C LEU A 255 -7.73 3.17 -24.36
N VAL A 256 -8.53 2.47 -23.56
CA VAL A 256 -9.84 1.94 -23.96
C VAL A 256 -10.96 2.91 -23.61
N LEU A 257 -10.89 3.50 -22.42
CA LEU A 257 -11.93 4.38 -21.91
C LEU A 257 -11.33 5.53 -21.12
N VAL A 258 -11.89 6.72 -21.31
CA VAL A 258 -11.78 7.85 -20.40
C VAL A 258 -13.20 8.29 -20.08
N SER A 259 -13.54 8.39 -18.80
CA SER A 259 -14.87 8.83 -18.37
C SER A 259 -14.76 9.75 -17.17
N ARG A 260 -15.59 10.81 -17.16
CA ARG A 260 -15.69 11.71 -16.02
C ARG A 260 -16.42 11.00 -14.88
N ALA A 261 -15.81 10.95 -13.70
CA ALA A 261 -16.45 10.50 -12.48
C ALA A 261 -17.04 11.69 -11.70
N PRO A 262 -17.97 11.47 -10.75
CA PRO A 262 -18.51 12.54 -9.92
C PRO A 262 -17.42 13.33 -9.15
N ASP A 263 -17.38 14.67 -9.33
CA ASP A 263 -16.28 15.55 -8.86
C ASP A 263 -16.21 15.78 -7.33
N PHE A 264 -17.24 15.43 -6.58
CA PHE A 264 -17.37 15.81 -5.16
C PHE A 264 -16.74 14.82 -4.17
N ALA A 265 -15.85 13.95 -4.62
CA ALA A 265 -15.44 12.80 -3.83
C ALA A 265 -13.96 12.42 -3.98
N ASP A 266 -13.34 12.11 -2.85
CA ASP A 266 -12.07 11.40 -2.83
C ASP A 266 -12.30 9.94 -3.25
N TYR A 267 -11.32 9.36 -3.94
CA TYR A 267 -11.30 7.94 -4.28
C TYR A 267 -10.89 7.09 -3.07
N HIS A 268 -11.86 6.42 -2.43
CA HIS A 268 -11.59 5.56 -1.27
C HIS A 268 -10.98 4.23 -1.68
N SER A 269 -11.60 3.59 -2.67
CA SER A 269 -11.17 2.31 -3.22
C SER A 269 -11.61 2.18 -4.68
N CYS A 270 -10.96 1.28 -5.40
CA CYS A 270 -11.44 0.86 -6.70
C CYS A 270 -11.13 -0.63 -6.88
N SER A 271 -11.92 -1.28 -7.72
CA SER A 271 -11.83 -2.70 -8.01
C SER A 271 -12.18 -2.91 -9.48
N LEU A 272 -11.56 -3.92 -10.10
CA LEU A 272 -11.81 -4.29 -11.47
C LEU A 272 -12.00 -5.81 -11.52
N CYS A 273 -13.02 -6.25 -12.26
CA CYS A 273 -13.29 -7.66 -12.45
C CYS A 273 -13.99 -7.83 -13.80
N GLY A 274 -13.32 -8.50 -14.73
CA GLY A 274 -13.83 -8.68 -16.09
C GLY A 274 -14.13 -7.34 -16.78
N SER A 275 -15.37 -7.15 -17.25
CA SER A 275 -15.78 -5.94 -17.97
C SER A 275 -16.22 -4.77 -17.07
N ILE A 276 -16.25 -4.97 -15.76
CA ILE A 276 -16.77 -3.99 -14.82
C ILE A 276 -15.64 -3.40 -13.98
N ALA A 277 -15.63 -2.08 -13.90
CA ALA A 277 -14.82 -1.29 -12.99
C ALA A 277 -15.75 -0.68 -11.93
N ALA A 278 -15.36 -0.77 -10.67
CA ALA A 278 -16.07 -0.19 -9.54
C ALA A 278 -15.17 0.82 -8.85
N VAL A 279 -15.65 2.04 -8.66
CA VAL A 279 -14.94 3.12 -8.03
C VAL A 279 -15.76 3.65 -6.86
N ASP A 280 -15.25 3.45 -5.65
CA ASP A 280 -15.88 3.90 -4.41
C ASP A 280 -15.47 5.34 -4.12
N LEU A 281 -16.48 6.20 -4.12
CA LEU A 281 -16.43 7.63 -3.93
C LEU A 281 -17.12 7.98 -2.61
N THR A 282 -16.85 9.15 -2.05
CA THR A 282 -17.59 9.66 -0.89
C THR A 282 -19.10 9.63 -1.15
N ARG A 283 -19.79 8.71 -0.46
CA ARG A 283 -21.26 8.50 -0.51
C ARG A 283 -21.81 8.00 -1.86
N LYS A 284 -20.94 7.67 -2.82
CA LYS A 284 -21.35 7.15 -4.13
C LYS A 284 -20.47 6.00 -4.54
N LEU A 285 -21.04 5.09 -5.29
CA LEU A 285 -20.32 4.07 -6.04
C LEU A 285 -20.49 4.40 -7.51
N PHE A 286 -19.39 4.50 -8.23
CA PHE A 286 -19.38 4.67 -9.67
C PHE A 286 -18.99 3.36 -10.34
N LEU A 287 -19.95 2.75 -11.02
CA LEU A 287 -19.76 1.53 -11.79
C LEU A 287 -19.59 1.88 -13.26
N VAL A 288 -18.64 1.26 -13.91
CA VAL A 288 -18.34 1.47 -15.32
C VAL A 288 -18.21 0.13 -16.01
N ASN A 289 -19.03 -0.13 -17.00
CA ASN A 289 -18.84 -1.23 -17.94
C ASN A 289 -18.00 -0.71 -19.11
N TRP A 290 -16.70 -0.99 -19.04
CA TRP A 290 -15.74 -0.41 -19.97
C TRP A 290 -15.82 -1.03 -21.36
N ARG A 291 -16.43 -2.21 -21.51
CA ARG A 291 -16.66 -2.82 -22.82
C ARG A 291 -17.83 -2.20 -23.57
N THR A 292 -18.88 -1.83 -22.84
CA THR A 292 -20.09 -1.22 -23.43
C THR A 292 -20.08 0.31 -23.37
N HIS A 293 -19.01 0.90 -22.82
CA HIS A 293 -18.88 2.35 -22.63
C HIS A 293 -20.11 2.93 -21.90
N SER A 294 -20.55 2.23 -20.85
CA SER A 294 -21.68 2.64 -20.02
C SER A 294 -21.31 2.70 -18.55
N HIS A 295 -22.09 3.42 -17.77
CA HIS A 295 -21.88 3.59 -16.34
C HIS A 295 -23.19 3.61 -15.55
N VAL A 296 -23.08 3.42 -14.24
CA VAL A 296 -24.14 3.64 -13.26
C VAL A 296 -23.55 4.35 -12.04
N VAL A 297 -24.29 5.33 -11.50
CA VAL A 297 -23.97 5.94 -10.21
C VAL A 297 -24.93 5.40 -9.16
N VAL A 298 -24.38 4.79 -8.12
CA VAL A 298 -25.16 4.25 -7.00
C VAL A 298 -24.90 5.12 -5.77
N LYS A 299 -25.93 5.53 -5.05
CA LYS A 299 -25.81 6.27 -3.79
C LYS A 299 -25.70 5.30 -2.63
N HIS A 300 -24.72 5.51 -1.77
CA HIS A 300 -24.67 4.82 -0.48
C HIS A 300 -25.87 5.27 0.38
N SER A 301 -26.42 4.36 1.19
CA SER A 301 -27.56 4.67 2.08
C SER A 301 -27.27 5.91 2.92
N SER A 302 -28.20 6.88 2.92
CA SER A 302 -28.04 8.14 3.65
C SER A 302 -28.10 7.99 5.17
N ASN A 303 -28.61 6.86 5.65
CA ASN A 303 -28.98 6.69 7.06
C ASN A 303 -27.90 5.98 7.89
N GLY A 304 -26.81 5.53 7.25
CA GLY A 304 -25.66 4.95 7.92
C GLY A 304 -24.58 5.99 8.22
N PRO A 305 -23.69 5.74 9.20
CA PRO A 305 -22.47 6.50 9.34
C PRO A 305 -21.71 6.49 8.00
N SER A 306 -21.04 7.59 7.66
CA SER A 306 -20.23 7.69 6.44
C SER A 306 -18.97 6.81 6.57
N PHE A 307 -19.15 5.50 6.60
CA PHE A 307 -18.07 4.55 6.58
C PHE A 307 -17.51 4.51 5.16
N SER A 308 -16.20 4.69 5.03
CA SER A 308 -15.47 4.35 3.81
C SER A 308 -15.39 2.82 3.72
N CYS A 309 -16.51 2.19 3.41
CA CYS A 309 -16.61 0.76 3.30
C CYS A 309 -16.14 0.35 1.91
N ARG A 310 -14.93 -0.22 1.85
CA ARG A 310 -14.42 -0.79 0.59
C ARG A 310 -15.38 -1.87 0.13
N MET A 311 -15.75 -1.81 -1.13
CA MET A 311 -16.47 -2.89 -1.76
C MET A 311 -15.51 -3.84 -2.45
N ALA A 312 -15.96 -5.05 -2.73
CA ALA A 312 -15.26 -5.98 -3.58
C ALA A 312 -16.12 -6.28 -4.81
N LEU A 313 -15.47 -6.29 -5.96
CA LEU A 313 -16.07 -6.76 -7.20
C LEU A 313 -15.56 -8.19 -7.42
N ILE A 314 -16.50 -9.11 -7.61
CA ILE A 314 -16.21 -10.51 -7.96
C ILE A 314 -16.97 -10.84 -9.24
N PRO A 315 -16.65 -11.95 -9.93
CA PRO A 315 -17.39 -12.35 -11.12
C PRO A 315 -18.90 -12.35 -10.86
N HIS A 316 -19.64 -11.56 -11.64
CA HIS A 316 -21.09 -11.40 -11.61
C HIS A 316 -21.72 -10.72 -10.39
N TYR A 317 -20.94 -10.36 -9.36
CA TYR A 317 -21.49 -9.77 -8.13
C TYR A 317 -20.67 -8.62 -7.59
N ILE A 318 -21.36 -7.72 -6.92
CA ILE A 318 -20.79 -6.69 -6.07
C ILE A 318 -21.04 -7.11 -4.63
N VAL A 319 -19.97 -7.21 -3.85
CA VAL A 319 -20.07 -7.46 -2.41
C VAL A 319 -19.73 -6.16 -1.69
N PHE A 320 -20.67 -5.69 -0.88
CA PHE A 320 -20.49 -4.49 -0.09
C PHE A 320 -20.98 -4.72 1.33
N PRO A 321 -20.34 -4.11 2.32
CA PRO A 321 -20.78 -4.25 3.69
C PRO A 321 -21.90 -3.24 3.99
N ARG A 322 -22.91 -3.70 4.70
CA ARG A 322 -24.06 -2.93 5.17
C ARG A 322 -24.08 -2.94 6.69
N TRP A 323 -24.32 -1.78 7.28
CA TRP A 323 -24.50 -1.69 8.72
C TRP A 323 -25.95 -1.98 9.09
N SER A 324 -26.19 -2.94 9.97
CA SER A 324 -27.50 -3.18 10.56
C SER A 324 -27.60 -2.41 11.87
N ALA A 325 -28.38 -1.32 11.86
CA ALA A 325 -28.57 -0.45 13.02
C ALA A 325 -29.16 -1.13 14.27
N PRO A 326 -30.17 -2.03 14.19
CA PRO A 326 -30.78 -2.58 15.40
C PRO A 326 -29.84 -3.44 16.25
N ASP A 327 -28.95 -4.23 15.61
CA ASP A 327 -28.05 -5.14 16.36
C ASP A 327 -26.57 -4.81 16.22
N ASN A 328 -26.25 -3.62 15.71
CA ASN A 328 -24.89 -3.06 15.65
C ASN A 328 -23.88 -4.02 15.00
N HIS A 329 -24.33 -4.78 14.00
CA HIS A 329 -23.54 -5.77 13.30
C HIS A 329 -23.34 -5.39 11.84
N LEU A 330 -22.27 -5.94 11.27
CA LEU A 330 -21.95 -5.76 9.88
C LEU A 330 -22.50 -6.94 9.08
N VAL A 331 -23.33 -6.66 8.08
CA VAL A 331 -23.84 -7.64 7.14
C VAL A 331 -23.07 -7.47 5.82
N ALA A 332 -22.56 -8.54 5.22
CA ALA A 332 -22.16 -8.45 3.82
C ALA A 332 -23.42 -8.56 2.96
N SER A 333 -23.62 -7.61 2.06
CA SER A 333 -24.69 -7.67 1.07
C SER A 333 -24.08 -7.99 -0.29
N VAL A 334 -24.76 -8.86 -1.05
CA VAL A 334 -24.37 -9.24 -2.40
C VAL A 334 -25.41 -8.72 -3.38
N CYS A 335 -24.99 -7.91 -4.34
CA CYS A 335 -25.84 -7.45 -5.42
C CYS A 335 -25.34 -8.03 -6.74
N PRO A 336 -26.17 -8.80 -7.49
CA PRO A 336 -25.82 -9.25 -8.82
C PRO A 336 -25.58 -8.06 -9.75
N ILE A 337 -24.54 -8.13 -10.59
CA ILE A 337 -24.25 -7.07 -11.59
C ILE A 337 -25.41 -6.93 -12.59
N ALA A 338 -26.13 -8.03 -12.87
CA ALA A 338 -27.32 -8.02 -13.72
C ALA A 338 -28.47 -7.14 -13.16
N ALA A 339 -28.47 -6.83 -11.86
CA ALA A 339 -29.45 -5.90 -11.27
C ALA A 339 -29.33 -4.47 -11.84
N PHE A 340 -28.21 -4.16 -12.51
CA PHE A 340 -27.93 -2.87 -13.12
C PHE A 340 -28.26 -2.80 -14.61
N ASP A 341 -28.72 -3.89 -15.24
CA ASP A 341 -28.85 -3.98 -16.70
C ASP A 341 -29.74 -2.89 -17.30
N ALA A 342 -30.82 -2.52 -16.60
CA ALA A 342 -31.74 -1.44 -17.02
C ALA A 342 -31.27 -0.03 -16.61
N LEU A 343 -30.19 0.08 -15.85
CA LEU A 343 -29.70 1.33 -15.24
C LEU A 343 -28.47 1.90 -15.96
N TRP A 344 -27.78 1.10 -16.77
CA TRP A 344 -26.61 1.53 -17.52
C TRP A 344 -26.94 2.66 -18.48
N VAL A 345 -26.18 3.75 -18.39
CA VAL A 345 -26.26 4.89 -19.31
C VAL A 345 -24.91 5.12 -19.99
N PRO A 346 -24.86 5.66 -21.22
CA PRO A 346 -23.60 5.93 -21.92
C PRO A 346 -22.66 6.83 -21.10
N VAL A 347 -21.34 6.60 -21.15
CA VAL A 347 -20.35 7.40 -20.40
C VAL A 347 -20.36 8.90 -20.73
N ASP A 348 -20.79 9.27 -21.93
CA ASP A 348 -20.85 10.67 -22.38
C ASP A 348 -22.02 11.46 -21.77
N SER A 349 -22.97 10.78 -21.11
CA SER A 349 -24.15 11.42 -20.51
C SER A 349 -23.90 12.06 -19.13
N ILE A 350 -22.66 11.99 -18.61
CA ILE A 350 -22.26 12.60 -17.31
C ILE A 350 -22.04 14.10 -17.50
N GLN A 351 -23.09 14.84 -17.81
CA GLN A 351 -23.08 16.29 -17.64
C GLN A 351 -23.59 16.67 -16.25
N GLU A 352 -24.54 15.92 -15.70
CA GLU A 352 -25.06 16.11 -14.34
C GLU A 352 -25.28 14.75 -13.62
N PRO A 353 -24.36 14.34 -12.72
CA PRO A 353 -24.43 13.04 -12.03
C PRO A 353 -25.68 12.81 -11.18
N SER A 354 -26.49 13.84 -10.93
CA SER A 354 -27.69 13.79 -10.10
C SER A 354 -28.84 13.00 -10.75
N HIS A 355 -28.93 12.97 -12.08
CA HIS A 355 -30.11 12.45 -12.77
C HIS A 355 -30.18 10.92 -12.86
N TYR A 356 -29.06 10.21 -12.70
CA TYR A 356 -28.96 8.76 -12.88
C TYR A 356 -28.45 8.05 -11.64
N THR A 357 -28.84 8.54 -10.46
CA THR A 357 -28.42 7.97 -9.19
C THR A 357 -29.48 7.00 -8.66
N VAL A 358 -29.09 5.74 -8.45
CA VAL A 358 -29.94 4.71 -7.81
C VAL A 358 -29.50 4.49 -6.37
N SER A 359 -30.43 4.33 -5.42
CA SER A 359 -30.05 4.00 -4.05
C SER A 359 -29.57 2.56 -3.98
N LEU A 360 -28.48 2.31 -3.24
CA LEU A 360 -28.03 0.94 -2.96
C LEU A 360 -29.11 0.13 -2.20
N ASP A 361 -29.97 0.82 -1.44
CA ASP A 361 -31.09 0.21 -0.72
C ASP A 361 -32.23 -0.27 -1.62
N ASP A 362 -32.34 0.27 -2.83
CA ASP A 362 -33.41 -0.07 -3.79
C ASP A 362 -33.05 -1.27 -4.67
N LEU A 363 -31.79 -1.73 -4.60
CA LEU A 363 -31.30 -2.83 -5.43
C LEU A 363 -31.62 -4.18 -4.80
N PRO A 364 -31.95 -5.19 -5.63
CA PRO A 364 -32.11 -6.55 -5.13
C PRO A 364 -30.77 -7.03 -4.56
N SER A 365 -30.71 -7.10 -3.24
CA SER A 365 -29.58 -7.70 -2.53
C SER A 365 -29.99 -9.07 -2.05
N ILE A 366 -29.11 -10.04 -2.26
CA ILE A 366 -29.18 -11.31 -1.56
C ILE A 366 -28.58 -11.02 -0.19
N PRO A 367 -29.38 -11.00 0.89
CA PRO A 367 -28.79 -10.91 2.22
C PRO A 367 -27.84 -12.11 2.36
N ALA A 368 -26.57 -11.84 2.62
CA ALA A 368 -25.75 -12.90 3.20
C ALA A 368 -26.35 -13.21 4.56
N ASP A 369 -26.32 -14.47 4.98
CA ASP A 369 -26.54 -14.79 6.38
C ASP A 369 -25.68 -13.83 7.22
N ASP A 370 -26.28 -13.22 8.24
CA ASP A 370 -25.64 -12.21 9.07
C ASP A 370 -24.24 -12.68 9.41
N ILE A 371 -23.22 -11.92 9.00
CA ILE A 371 -21.84 -12.17 9.43
C ILE A 371 -21.86 -11.83 10.91
N PRO A 372 -21.95 -12.81 11.83
CA PRO A 372 -21.99 -12.52 13.23
C PRO A 372 -20.54 -12.22 13.57
N LEU A 373 -20.19 -10.94 13.64
CA LEU A 373 -18.94 -10.54 14.27
C LEU A 373 -19.08 -10.99 15.73
N LYS A 374 -18.46 -12.14 16.04
CA LYS A 374 -18.68 -12.93 17.27
C LYS A 374 -18.52 -12.10 18.55
N ASP A 375 -17.73 -11.04 18.48
CA ASP A 375 -17.62 -10.07 19.56
C ASP A 375 -18.49 -8.87 19.22
N ARG A 376 -19.41 -8.53 20.11
CA ARG A 376 -20.02 -7.20 20.18
C ARG A 376 -18.87 -6.20 20.17
N ILE A 377 -18.56 -5.65 19.01
CA ILE A 377 -17.58 -4.60 18.89
C ILE A 377 -18.20 -3.44 19.65
N GLY A 378 -17.79 -3.26 20.91
CA GLY A 378 -18.36 -2.24 21.79
C GLY A 378 -18.34 -0.90 21.08
N ASP A 379 -19.41 -0.11 21.25
CA ASP A 379 -19.66 1.21 20.64
C ASP A 379 -18.68 1.56 19.51
N VAL A 380 -18.88 0.94 18.34
CA VAL A 380 -18.11 1.24 17.14
C VAL A 380 -18.32 2.71 16.83
N SER A 381 -17.29 3.52 17.08
CA SER A 381 -17.34 4.93 16.73
C SER A 381 -17.62 5.04 15.23
N PRO A 382 -18.45 6.00 14.78
CA PRO A 382 -18.70 6.26 13.36
C PRO A 382 -17.42 6.58 12.55
N ASN A 383 -16.29 6.82 13.22
CA ASN A 383 -14.98 7.02 12.60
C ASN A 383 -14.18 5.72 12.38
N THR A 384 -14.73 4.56 12.71
CA THR A 384 -14.08 3.26 12.50
C THR A 384 -13.91 3.02 11.01
N ARG A 385 -12.67 2.87 10.56
CA ARG A 385 -12.38 2.56 9.16
C ARG A 385 -12.41 1.06 8.99
N MET A 386 -13.31 0.59 8.14
CA MET A 386 -13.37 -0.81 7.79
C MET A 386 -12.78 -1.04 6.41
N ARG A 387 -11.99 -2.10 6.28
CA ARG A 387 -11.54 -2.62 5.01
C ARG A 387 -12.16 -3.98 4.81
N PHE A 388 -12.57 -4.22 3.59
CA PHE A 388 -13.26 -5.42 3.19
C PHE A 388 -12.63 -5.84 1.88
N TRP A 389 -12.31 -7.13 1.77
CA TRP A 389 -11.72 -7.72 0.59
C TRP A 389 -12.44 -9.02 0.31
N VAL A 390 -12.66 -9.34 -0.96
CA VAL A 390 -13.24 -10.62 -1.36
C VAL A 390 -12.41 -11.14 -2.51
N TYR A 391 -12.01 -12.39 -2.44
CA TYR A 391 -11.12 -13.01 -3.41
C TYR A 391 -11.60 -14.41 -3.74
N GLU A 392 -11.40 -14.85 -4.98
CA GLU A 392 -11.62 -16.25 -5.33
C GLU A 392 -10.58 -17.14 -4.62
N SER A 393 -11.03 -18.31 -4.17
CA SER A 393 -10.20 -19.30 -3.50
C SER A 393 -9.25 -19.93 -4.53
N PRO A 394 -7.93 -19.93 -4.30
CA PRO A 394 -6.97 -20.49 -5.25
C PRO A 394 -7.11 -22.02 -5.41
N ILE A 395 -7.78 -22.68 -4.46
CA ILE A 395 -7.97 -24.15 -4.44
C ILE A 395 -9.35 -24.59 -4.90
N SER A 396 -10.29 -23.66 -5.06
CA SER A 396 -11.69 -23.99 -5.35
C SER A 396 -12.30 -22.91 -6.23
N ARG A 397 -12.42 -23.22 -7.52
CA ARG A 397 -13.03 -22.34 -8.49
C ARG A 397 -14.49 -22.05 -8.10
N GLY A 398 -14.89 -20.79 -8.17
CA GLY A 398 -16.24 -20.34 -7.79
C GLY A 398 -16.50 -20.25 -6.29
N VAL A 399 -15.50 -20.50 -5.45
CA VAL A 399 -15.57 -20.24 -4.00
C VAL A 399 -14.88 -18.92 -3.71
N PHE A 400 -15.57 -17.98 -3.08
CA PHE A 400 -14.95 -16.70 -2.69
C PHE A 400 -14.74 -16.61 -1.19
N ARG A 401 -13.57 -16.13 -0.80
CA ARG A 401 -13.16 -15.80 0.55
C ARG A 401 -13.32 -14.31 0.80
N VAL A 402 -14.20 -13.99 1.74
CA VAL A 402 -14.34 -12.64 2.27
C VAL A 402 -13.33 -12.43 3.40
N TRP A 403 -12.80 -11.23 3.52
CA TRP A 403 -11.92 -10.78 4.59
C TRP A 403 -12.38 -9.40 5.05
N ALA A 404 -12.66 -9.24 6.34
CA ALA A 404 -12.91 -7.94 6.94
C ALA A 404 -11.71 -7.52 7.80
N HIS A 405 -11.49 -6.21 7.93
CA HIS A 405 -10.54 -5.63 8.87
C HIS A 405 -11.12 -4.33 9.39
N LEU A 406 -11.39 -4.28 10.69
CA LEU A 406 -11.88 -3.10 11.37
C LEU A 406 -10.69 -2.32 11.97
N SER A 407 -10.70 -0.99 11.86
CA SER A 407 -9.65 -0.13 12.44
C SER A 407 -10.30 0.87 13.38
N MET A 408 -10.09 0.70 14.68
CA MET A 408 -10.69 1.51 15.74
C MET A 408 -9.71 2.60 16.23
N GLY A 409 -9.81 3.81 15.67
CA GLY A 409 -8.98 4.95 16.08
C GLY A 409 -7.47 4.75 15.81
N ASN A 410 -6.62 5.06 16.79
CA ASN A 410 -5.17 4.91 16.70
C ASN A 410 -4.68 3.46 16.92
N ARG A 411 -5.58 2.51 17.22
CA ARG A 411 -5.25 1.09 17.40
C ARG A 411 -5.97 0.28 16.34
N SER A 412 -5.22 -0.29 15.39
CA SER A 412 -5.77 -1.24 14.44
C SER A 412 -6.05 -2.57 15.15
N ARG A 413 -7.32 -2.85 15.46
CA ARG A 413 -7.79 -4.18 15.87
C ARG A 413 -8.63 -4.77 14.74
N GLY A 414 -7.98 -5.51 13.86
CA GLY A 414 -8.66 -6.24 12.78
C GLY A 414 -9.12 -7.60 13.25
N GLN A 415 -10.40 -7.92 13.09
CA GLN A 415 -10.88 -9.28 13.12
C GLN A 415 -10.93 -9.80 11.68
N LEU A 416 -10.23 -10.91 11.43
CA LEU A 416 -10.16 -11.54 10.13
C LEU A 416 -11.14 -12.73 10.11
N CYS A 417 -12.19 -12.61 9.30
CA CYS A 417 -13.18 -13.68 9.11
C CYS A 417 -13.08 -14.17 7.67
N ALA A 418 -13.18 -15.48 7.43
CA ALA A 418 -13.23 -16.09 6.10
C ALA A 418 -14.60 -16.75 5.87
N TYR A 419 -15.16 -16.55 4.69
CA TYR A 419 -16.45 -17.12 4.28
C TYR A 419 -16.28 -17.87 2.96
N GLU A 420 -17.14 -18.83 2.68
CA GLU A 420 -17.28 -19.43 1.35
C GLU A 420 -18.57 -18.90 0.73
N LEU A 421 -18.43 -18.07 -0.30
CA LEU A 421 -19.54 -17.73 -1.17
C LEU A 421 -19.61 -18.77 -2.28
N THR A 422 -20.72 -19.51 -2.34
CA THR A 422 -21.03 -20.41 -3.45
C THR A 422 -22.12 -19.77 -4.30
N ALA A 423 -21.79 -19.39 -5.52
CA ALA A 423 -22.76 -18.91 -6.48
C ALA A 423 -23.50 -20.13 -7.09
N GLY A 424 -24.79 -20.29 -6.75
CA GLY A 424 -25.65 -21.30 -7.34
C GLY A 424 -26.60 -20.72 -8.41
N PRO A 425 -27.13 -21.54 -9.32
CA PRO A 425 -28.12 -21.09 -10.32
C PRO A 425 -29.43 -20.57 -9.70
N SER A 426 -29.73 -20.93 -8.45
CA SER A 426 -30.89 -20.48 -7.68
C SER A 426 -30.61 -19.31 -6.73
N GLY A 427 -29.40 -18.73 -6.78
CA GLY A 427 -28.96 -17.66 -5.87
C GLY A 427 -27.60 -17.95 -5.25
N ALA A 428 -27.00 -16.93 -4.64
CA ALA A 428 -25.76 -17.06 -3.89
C ALA A 428 -26.05 -17.58 -2.48
N SER A 429 -25.41 -18.66 -2.06
CA SER A 429 -25.46 -19.16 -0.68
C SER A 429 -24.13 -18.91 0.02
N TRP A 430 -24.22 -18.48 1.26
CA TRP A 430 -23.06 -18.30 2.12
C TRP A 430 -22.90 -19.54 2.98
N LYS A 431 -21.70 -20.12 2.96
CA LYS A 431 -21.31 -21.13 3.92
C LYS A 431 -20.20 -20.55 4.77
N TRP A 432 -20.47 -20.44 6.07
CA TRP A 432 -19.42 -20.12 7.01
C TRP A 432 -18.41 -21.25 7.05
N LEU A 433 -17.14 -20.92 6.85
CA LEU A 433 -16.06 -21.87 7.09
C LEU A 433 -15.67 -21.75 8.56
N PRO A 434 -15.60 -22.86 9.32
CA PRO A 434 -15.17 -22.84 10.71
C PRO A 434 -13.90 -22.02 10.88
N THR A 435 -13.98 -20.97 11.71
CA THR A 435 -12.85 -20.08 11.96
C THR A 435 -11.65 -20.92 12.40
N LEU A 436 -10.49 -20.67 11.79
CA LEU A 436 -9.25 -20.71 12.55
C LEU A 436 -9.38 -19.64 13.63
N GLU A 437 -9.89 -19.99 14.81
CA GLU A 437 -10.00 -19.06 15.93
C GLU A 437 -8.60 -18.57 16.32
N ALA A 438 -8.25 -17.38 15.85
CA ALA A 438 -7.16 -16.62 16.45
C ALA A 438 -7.69 -16.00 17.75
N ILE A 439 -7.54 -16.72 18.86
CA ILE A 439 -7.73 -16.17 20.20
C ILE A 439 -6.42 -15.43 20.56
N GLY A 440 -6.40 -14.10 20.37
CA GLY A 440 -5.26 -13.23 20.74
C GLY A 440 -5.16 -11.95 19.91
N ASP A 441 -4.37 -10.97 20.38
CA ASP A 441 -3.97 -9.75 19.64
C ASP A 441 -3.55 -10.10 18.19
N PRO A 442 -3.68 -9.16 17.22
CA PRO A 442 -3.73 -9.49 15.80
C PRO A 442 -2.39 -10.04 15.32
N ILE A 443 -2.28 -11.35 15.33
CA ILE A 443 -1.12 -12.11 14.92
C ILE A 443 -1.65 -13.12 13.89
N GLY A 444 -1.31 -12.87 12.63
CA GLY A 444 -1.93 -13.51 11.47
C GLY A 444 -1.58 -14.99 11.32
N VAL A 445 -2.48 -15.69 10.64
CA VAL A 445 -2.15 -16.93 9.92
C VAL A 445 -2.41 -16.61 8.45
N LEU A 446 -1.35 -16.61 7.64
CA LEU A 446 -1.47 -16.71 6.18
C LEU A 446 -1.30 -18.19 5.84
N TYR A 447 -2.43 -18.83 5.57
CA TYR A 447 -2.58 -20.17 4.97
C TYR A 447 -2.09 -21.40 5.78
N SER A 448 -2.98 -22.37 6.02
CA SER A 448 -2.60 -23.78 6.24
C SER A 448 -3.08 -24.63 5.05
N GLY A 449 -2.41 -24.44 3.92
CA GLY A 449 -2.51 -25.36 2.78
C GLY A 449 -1.53 -26.50 3.00
N ARG A 450 -1.95 -27.57 3.67
CA ARG A 450 -1.16 -28.80 3.68
C ARG A 450 -1.05 -29.28 2.23
N PHE A 451 0.16 -29.28 1.70
CA PHE A 451 0.54 -30.11 0.55
C PHE A 451 0.21 -31.56 0.89
N VAL A 452 -0.73 -32.15 0.15
CA VAL A 452 -0.81 -33.61 0.05
C VAL A 452 0.04 -33.96 -1.16
N ASP A 453 1.22 -34.50 -0.88
CA ASP A 453 2.09 -35.14 -1.85
C ASP A 453 1.34 -36.33 -2.46
N GLU A 454 0.96 -36.22 -3.73
CA GLU A 454 0.40 -37.30 -4.55
C GLU A 454 1.49 -38.30 -4.94
N SER A 455 2.14 -38.97 -3.98
CA SER A 455 2.84 -40.23 -4.24
C SER A 455 3.33 -40.92 -2.96
N ARG A 456 2.46 -41.74 -2.34
CA ARG A 456 2.83 -43.06 -1.76
C ARG A 456 1.64 -43.74 -1.08
N GLU A 457 1.60 -45.05 -1.27
CA GLU A 457 0.60 -45.98 -0.75
C GLU A 457 0.25 -45.77 0.73
N ILE A 458 -1.05 -45.76 1.00
CA ILE A 458 -1.65 -45.76 2.33
C ILE A 458 -1.32 -47.11 3.00
N ARG A 459 -0.43 -47.09 4.00
CA ARG A 459 -0.54 -47.98 5.16
C ARG A 459 -1.26 -47.23 6.28
N PRO A 460 -2.15 -47.88 7.06
CA PRO A 460 -2.89 -47.20 8.11
C PRO A 460 -1.92 -46.80 9.24
N PRO A 461 -1.92 -45.53 9.71
CA PRO A 461 -1.04 -45.14 10.79
C PRO A 461 -1.65 -45.57 12.13
N GLY A 462 -0.87 -46.37 12.86
CA GLY A 462 -0.97 -46.42 14.32
C GLY A 462 -0.67 -45.05 14.92
N GLN A 463 -1.27 -44.84 16.09
CA GLN A 463 -1.15 -43.65 16.93
C GLN A 463 0.28 -43.12 17.02
N LEU A 464 0.47 -41.87 16.61
CA LEU A 464 1.57 -41.02 17.08
C LEU A 464 0.93 -39.85 17.83
N GLU A 465 1.01 -39.93 19.15
CA GLU A 465 0.80 -38.80 20.06
C GLU A 465 1.95 -37.80 19.86
N GLY A 466 1.61 -36.62 19.35
CA GLY A 466 2.52 -35.49 19.20
C GLY A 466 1.70 -34.20 19.24
N ASP A 467 1.87 -33.46 20.33
CA ASP A 467 1.07 -32.30 20.74
C ASP A 467 1.26 -31.13 19.75
N ALA A 468 0.30 -30.95 18.85
CA ALA A 468 0.24 -29.85 17.88
C ALA A 468 -0.55 -28.68 18.46
N THR A 469 0.05 -27.91 19.37
CA THR A 469 -0.51 -26.66 19.87
C THR A 469 0.33 -25.45 19.45
N ASN A 470 -0.33 -24.51 18.77
CA ASN A 470 0.00 -23.08 18.65
C ASN A 470 1.36 -22.68 18.02
N SER A 471 1.39 -22.59 16.68
CA SER A 471 2.33 -21.71 15.97
C SER A 471 1.55 -20.59 15.26
N VAL A 472 1.48 -19.43 15.91
CA VAL A 472 0.94 -18.20 15.30
C VAL A 472 2.11 -17.44 14.65
N ILE A 473 1.97 -17.03 13.39
CA ILE A 473 3.02 -16.26 12.69
C ILE A 473 2.72 -14.77 12.85
N THR A 474 3.44 -14.11 13.75
CA THR A 474 3.41 -12.64 13.81
C THR A 474 4.04 -12.05 12.57
N LEU A 475 3.20 -11.54 11.68
CA LEU A 475 3.64 -10.53 10.73
C LEU A 475 3.74 -9.20 11.46
N ASP A 476 4.88 -9.00 12.10
CA ASP A 476 5.28 -7.69 12.60
C ASP A 476 5.60 -6.82 11.38
N LEU A 477 4.55 -6.35 10.68
CA LEU A 477 4.65 -5.40 9.59
C LEU A 477 5.20 -4.11 10.21
N PRO A 478 6.47 -3.76 9.98
CA PRO A 478 7.17 -2.84 10.87
C PRO A 478 6.77 -1.36 10.70
N TRP A 479 5.66 -1.07 10.00
CA TRP A 479 5.34 0.28 9.53
C TRP A 479 3.86 0.63 9.75
N SER A 480 3.64 1.71 10.50
CA SER A 480 2.29 2.19 10.87
C SER A 480 1.58 2.98 9.75
N GLY A 481 2.24 3.21 8.61
CA GLY A 481 1.77 4.13 7.57
C GLY A 481 1.37 3.51 6.23
N SER A 482 1.82 2.29 5.91
CA SER A 482 1.63 1.71 4.58
C SER A 482 0.43 0.78 4.49
N ARG A 483 -0.21 0.78 3.32
CA ARG A 483 -1.34 -0.09 3.00
C ARG A 483 -0.76 -1.38 2.40
N PRO A 484 -0.61 -2.48 3.16
CA PRO A 484 -0.16 -3.72 2.56
C PRO A 484 -1.20 -4.20 1.55
N HIS A 485 -0.71 -4.67 0.41
CA HIS A 485 -1.45 -5.45 -0.56
C HIS A 485 -1.13 -6.91 -0.34
N VAL A 486 -2.16 -7.71 -0.06
CA VAL A 486 -2.03 -9.17 0.04
C VAL A 486 -2.47 -9.76 -1.29
N SER A 487 -1.57 -10.43 -1.98
CA SER A 487 -1.90 -11.19 -3.19
C SER A 487 -2.86 -12.32 -2.79
N PRO A 488 -4.06 -12.39 -3.39
CA PRO A 488 -4.99 -13.46 -3.08
C PRO A 488 -4.56 -14.82 -3.62
N TYR A 489 -3.67 -14.82 -4.62
CA TYR A 489 -3.24 -16.03 -5.32
C TYR A 489 -2.06 -16.72 -4.63
N SER A 490 -1.11 -15.93 -4.14
CA SER A 490 0.17 -16.44 -3.64
C SER A 490 0.36 -16.25 -2.14
N GLY A 491 -0.54 -15.55 -1.45
CA GLY A 491 -0.34 -15.12 -0.07
C GLY A 491 0.79 -14.09 0.11
N THR A 492 1.45 -13.70 -0.98
CA THR A 492 2.55 -12.72 -0.98
C THR A 492 2.04 -11.37 -0.49
N VAL A 493 2.79 -10.74 0.41
CA VAL A 493 2.47 -9.40 0.92
C VAL A 493 3.40 -8.40 0.28
N ALA A 494 2.84 -7.44 -0.46
CA ALA A 494 3.54 -6.27 -0.96
C ALA A 494 3.19 -5.06 -0.07
N CYS A 495 4.19 -4.33 0.38
CA CYS A 495 4.00 -3.15 1.21
C CYS A 495 5.07 -2.10 0.89
N ILE A 496 4.83 -0.87 1.31
CA ILE A 496 5.76 0.25 1.08
C ILE A 496 6.35 0.66 2.42
N THR A 497 7.64 0.90 2.50
CA THR A 497 8.26 1.36 3.75
C THR A 497 8.11 2.86 3.93
N GLU A 498 8.48 3.37 5.11
CA GLU A 498 8.53 4.82 5.35
C GLU A 498 9.55 5.52 4.45
N GLU A 499 10.63 4.82 4.09
CA GLU A 499 11.65 5.26 3.14
C GLU A 499 11.13 5.28 1.69
N GLY A 500 10.01 4.60 1.41
CA GLY A 500 9.44 4.47 0.06
C GLY A 500 9.88 3.25 -0.70
N GLU A 501 10.61 2.34 -0.06
CA GLU A 501 10.95 1.06 -0.64
C GLU A 501 9.70 0.20 -0.78
N VAL A 502 9.53 -0.48 -1.92
CA VAL A 502 8.54 -1.54 -2.03
C VAL A 502 9.15 -2.83 -1.51
N ASN A 503 8.54 -3.42 -0.49
CA ASN A 503 8.89 -4.73 0.04
C ASN A 503 7.85 -5.76 -0.38
N ILE A 504 8.31 -6.77 -1.11
CA ILE A 504 7.52 -7.96 -1.47
C ILE A 504 8.04 -9.10 -0.62
N ILE A 505 7.15 -9.71 0.17
CA ILE A 505 7.45 -10.80 1.10
C ILE A 505 6.71 -12.04 0.62
N TYR A 506 7.48 -13.07 0.23
CA TYR A 506 6.97 -14.40 -0.10
C TYR A 506 6.93 -15.24 1.17
N TYR A 507 5.79 -15.90 1.40
CA TYR A 507 5.64 -16.91 2.44
C TYR A 507 5.59 -18.26 1.72
N ASP A 508 6.53 -19.15 2.07
CA ASP A 508 6.56 -20.53 1.59
C ASP A 508 5.54 -21.40 2.33
#